data_AF-A0AAE3SDT1-F1
#
_entry.id   AF-A0AAE3SDT1-F1
#
_cell.length_a   1.000
_cell.length_b   1.000
_cell.length_c   1.000
_cell.angle_alpha   90.00
_cell.angle_beta   90.00
_cell.angle_gamma   90.00
#
_symmetry.space_group_name_H-M   'P 1'
#
loop_
_entity.id
_entity.type
_entity.pdbx_description
1 polymer ?
#
loop_
_entity_poly.entity_id
_entity_poly.type
_entity_poly.pdbx_seq_one_letter_code
_entity_poly.pdbx_strand_id
1 'polypeptide(L)'
;MSIDAAIRALSTVLGDRLSLSKSDLAAHGQSETHFDAIPPDAVAYPTSTDEVSQIMAICSEHHCPVVGFGAGTSLEGHTLAIQGGIALDFRDMAQVLEVNNEDMTVRVQPGITREALNQELRATGLFFPVDPGANASLGGMASTRARGTTAVRYGTMRDNVMALEVVLADGRIIRTGSGARKSSAGYDLTALLVGSEGTLGLITELTLKLQGQPEATAAATCAFGTIDEAVQT
;
A
#
# COMPACT_ATOMS: atom_id res chain seq x y z
N MET A 1 18.75 24.22 3.85
CA MET A 1 17.47 23.48 3.88
C MET A 1 17.80 22.12 4.45
N SER A 2 17.14 21.74 5.55
CA SER A 2 17.48 20.55 6.32
C SER A 2 16.21 19.82 6.75
N ILE A 3 16.34 18.51 7.01
CA ILE A 3 15.29 17.65 7.56
C ILE A 3 14.67 18.29 8.83
N ASP A 4 15.49 18.90 9.69
CA ASP A 4 15.01 19.63 10.88
C ASP A 4 14.02 20.77 10.56
N ALA A 5 14.21 21.47 9.43
CA ALA A 5 13.31 22.54 9.02
C ALA A 5 11.94 21.96 8.60
N ALA A 6 11.96 20.85 7.87
CA ALA A 6 10.74 20.12 7.51
C ALA A 6 10.02 19.60 8.76
N ILE A 7 10.73 18.96 9.69
CA ILE A 7 10.14 18.47 10.95
C ILE A 7 9.48 19.62 11.74
N ARG A 8 10.13 20.78 11.85
CA ARG A 8 9.51 21.95 12.51
C ARG A 8 8.26 22.43 11.79
N ALA A 9 8.26 22.51 10.46
CA ALA A 9 7.09 22.89 9.68
C ALA A 9 5.96 21.84 9.77
N LEU A 10 6.29 20.55 9.80
CA LEU A 10 5.31 19.48 9.95
C LEU A 10 4.70 19.45 11.36
N SER A 11 5.48 19.82 12.39
CA SER A 11 5.00 19.84 13.78
C SER A 11 3.83 20.81 13.99
N THR A 12 3.76 21.90 13.20
CA THR A 12 2.63 22.85 13.28
C THR A 12 1.37 22.33 12.58
N VAL A 13 1.52 21.42 11.61
CA VAL A 13 0.41 20.81 10.86
C VAL A 13 -0.15 19.58 11.59
N LEU A 14 0.74 18.69 12.05
CA LEU A 14 0.36 17.38 12.58
C LEU A 14 0.26 17.34 14.11
N GLY A 15 0.92 18.27 14.81
CA GLY A 15 1.02 18.24 16.27
C GLY A 15 1.56 16.90 16.77
N ASP A 16 0.80 16.26 17.67
CA ASP A 16 1.17 14.99 18.29
C ASP A 16 1.25 13.79 17.31
N ARG A 17 0.72 13.94 16.09
CA ARG A 17 0.81 12.92 15.02
C ARG A 17 2.14 12.97 14.25
N LEU A 18 3.06 13.82 14.67
CA LEU A 18 4.47 13.77 14.27
C LEU A 18 5.31 13.25 15.44
N SER A 19 5.72 11.99 15.35
CA SER A 19 6.47 11.29 16.40
C SER A 19 7.98 11.41 16.18
N LEU A 20 8.68 11.82 17.24
CA LEU A 20 10.15 11.82 17.34
C LEU A 20 10.65 10.82 18.38
N SER A 21 9.78 9.93 18.85
CA SER A 21 10.11 9.01 19.94
C SER A 21 11.05 7.91 19.43
N LYS A 22 12.13 7.63 20.17
CA LYS A 22 13.16 6.66 19.73
C LYS A 22 12.59 5.27 19.44
N SER A 23 11.60 4.83 20.22
CA SER A 23 10.93 3.54 20.01
C SER A 23 10.17 3.50 18.69
N ASP A 24 9.52 4.59 18.32
CA ASP A 24 8.72 4.67 17.11
C ASP A 24 9.60 4.79 15.87
N LEU A 25 10.65 5.61 15.93
CA LEU A 25 11.67 5.67 14.89
C LEU A 25 12.31 4.28 14.68
N ALA A 26 12.64 3.56 15.76
CA ALA A 26 13.21 2.22 15.66
C ALA A 26 12.23 1.21 15.01
N ALA A 27 10.94 1.27 15.35
CA ALA A 27 9.93 0.41 14.73
C ALA A 27 9.78 0.67 13.22
N HIS A 28 9.90 1.92 12.79
CA HIS A 28 9.84 2.32 11.38
C HIS A 28 11.20 2.23 10.66
N GLY A 29 12.27 1.89 11.38
CA GLY A 29 13.58 1.59 10.83
C GLY A 29 13.82 0.10 10.59
N GLN A 30 12.85 -0.75 10.91
CA GLN A 30 12.93 -2.21 10.77
C GLN A 30 11.91 -2.71 9.75
N SER A 31 12.23 -3.83 9.12
CA SER A 31 11.33 -4.60 8.27
C SER A 31 11.75 -6.08 8.30
N GLU A 32 11.09 -6.93 7.53
CA GLU A 32 11.43 -8.36 7.41
C GLU A 32 12.69 -8.61 6.56
N THR A 33 13.41 -7.55 6.19
CA THR A 33 14.64 -7.61 5.40
C THR A 33 15.85 -8.09 6.19
N HIS A 34 16.90 -8.49 5.49
CA HIS A 34 18.18 -8.91 6.08
C HIS A 34 19.14 -7.74 6.38
N PHE A 35 18.80 -6.52 5.95
CA PHE A 35 19.61 -5.33 6.19
C PHE A 35 19.47 -4.84 7.64
N ASP A 36 20.47 -4.10 8.11
CA ASP A 36 20.43 -3.45 9.41
C ASP A 36 19.30 -2.43 9.49
N ALA A 37 18.84 -2.16 10.71
CA ALA A 37 17.79 -1.17 10.95
C ALA A 37 18.29 0.24 10.62
N ILE A 38 17.52 0.99 9.81
CA ILE A 38 17.81 2.37 9.42
C ILE A 38 16.57 3.23 9.72
N PRO A 39 16.47 3.80 10.94
CA PRO A 39 15.31 4.58 11.36
C PRO A 39 15.23 5.93 10.64
N PRO A 40 14.01 6.47 10.41
CA PRO A 40 13.81 7.84 9.95
C PRO A 40 14.13 8.86 11.05
N ASP A 41 14.11 10.14 10.70
CA ASP A 41 14.26 11.26 11.66
C ASP A 41 12.92 11.61 12.34
N ALA A 42 11.79 11.35 11.68
CA ALA A 42 10.44 11.47 12.25
C ALA A 42 9.47 10.47 11.61
N VAL A 43 8.37 10.15 12.33
CA VAL A 43 7.23 9.42 11.79
C VAL A 43 6.01 10.33 11.77
N ALA A 44 5.31 10.40 10.64
CA ALA A 44 4.09 11.19 10.47
C ALA A 44 2.89 10.26 10.22
N TYR A 45 1.78 10.54 10.91
CA TYR A 45 0.54 9.77 10.86
C TYR A 45 -0.60 10.60 10.22
N PRO A 46 -0.68 10.65 8.88
CA PRO A 46 -1.77 11.33 8.18
C PRO A 46 -3.11 10.59 8.36
N THR A 47 -4.20 11.34 8.24
CA THR A 47 -5.58 10.82 8.33
C THR A 47 -6.40 11.11 7.08
N SER A 48 -5.87 11.88 6.14
CA SER A 48 -6.55 12.26 4.90
C SER A 48 -5.56 12.51 3.75
N THR A 49 -6.05 12.43 2.51
CA THR A 49 -5.26 12.78 1.32
C THR A 49 -4.75 14.21 1.37
N ASP A 50 -5.53 15.15 1.87
CA ASP A 50 -5.15 16.56 1.98
C ASP A 50 -3.95 16.74 2.93
N GLU A 51 -3.90 15.99 4.04
CA GLU A 51 -2.74 16.01 4.93
C GLU A 51 -1.51 15.41 4.25
N VAL A 52 -1.64 14.30 3.52
CA VAL A 52 -0.53 13.73 2.75
C VAL A 52 -0.02 14.73 1.71
N SER A 53 -0.91 15.43 1.02
CA SER A 53 -0.58 16.51 0.06
C SER A 53 0.22 17.63 0.73
N GLN A 54 -0.24 18.12 1.88
CA GLN A 54 0.46 19.16 2.65
C GLN A 54 1.84 18.70 3.13
N ILE A 55 1.94 17.47 3.64
CA ILE A 55 3.21 16.90 4.10
C ILE A 55 4.21 16.82 2.94
N MET A 56 3.78 16.31 1.78
CA MET A 56 4.63 16.21 0.59
C MET A 56 5.07 17.59 0.09
N ALA A 57 4.17 18.58 0.06
CA ALA A 57 4.52 19.94 -0.34
C ALA A 57 5.59 20.56 0.59
N ILE A 58 5.44 20.42 1.91
CA ILE A 58 6.42 20.91 2.91
C ILE A 58 7.76 20.18 2.75
N CYS A 59 7.72 18.85 2.58
CA CYS A 59 8.93 18.05 2.39
C CYS A 59 9.65 18.42 1.09
N SER A 60 8.90 18.66 0.00
CA SER A 60 9.44 19.10 -1.28
C SER A 60 10.12 20.47 -1.16
N GLU A 61 9.50 21.44 -0.47
CA GLU A 61 10.10 22.76 -0.25
C GLU A 61 11.43 22.67 0.49
N HIS A 62 11.51 21.78 1.48
CA HIS A 62 12.70 21.61 2.30
C HIS A 62 13.69 20.55 1.79
N HIS A 63 13.41 19.91 0.65
CA HIS A 63 14.19 18.79 0.10
C HIS A 63 14.37 17.65 1.12
N CYS A 64 13.32 17.37 1.90
CA CYS A 64 13.29 16.32 2.89
C CYS A 64 12.80 15.00 2.25
N PRO A 65 13.57 13.90 2.33
CA PRO A 65 13.11 12.59 1.87
C PRO A 65 11.86 12.12 2.63
N VAL A 66 10.96 11.43 1.93
CA VAL A 66 9.77 10.81 2.51
C VAL A 66 9.71 9.35 2.08
N VAL A 67 9.45 8.46 3.03
CA VAL A 67 9.28 7.03 2.82
C VAL A 67 7.87 6.64 3.22
N GLY A 68 7.09 6.09 2.29
CA GLY A 68 5.76 5.57 2.60
C GLY A 68 5.85 4.29 3.43
N PHE A 69 5.08 4.21 4.52
CA PHE A 69 5.08 3.09 5.44
C PHE A 69 3.67 2.48 5.57
N GLY A 70 3.58 1.18 5.36
CA GLY A 70 2.35 0.39 5.49
C GLY A 70 2.40 -0.49 6.74
N ALA A 71 2.26 -1.80 6.55
CA ALA A 71 2.35 -2.77 7.65
C ALA A 71 3.80 -3.18 8.03
N GLY A 72 4.83 -2.62 7.38
CA GLY A 72 6.24 -2.94 7.67
C GLY A 72 6.73 -4.33 7.21
N THR A 73 5.94 -5.08 6.44
CA THR A 73 6.23 -6.49 6.07
C THR A 73 7.10 -6.64 4.81
N SER A 74 7.88 -5.62 4.43
CA SER A 74 8.73 -5.67 3.22
C SER A 74 9.98 -6.51 3.47
N LEU A 75 10.41 -7.27 2.47
CA LEU A 75 11.64 -8.07 2.50
C LEU A 75 12.85 -7.36 1.86
N GLU A 76 12.58 -6.35 1.02
CA GLU A 76 13.58 -5.72 0.16
C GLU A 76 14.09 -4.37 0.72
N GLY A 77 13.65 -4.00 1.93
CA GLY A 77 14.13 -2.79 2.61
C GLY A 77 13.56 -1.46 2.09
N HIS A 78 12.48 -1.48 1.30
CA HIS A 78 11.85 -0.26 0.75
C HIS A 78 11.39 0.75 1.80
N THR A 79 11.16 0.32 3.05
CA THR A 79 10.74 1.18 4.15
C THR A 79 11.91 1.77 4.95
N LEU A 80 13.16 1.41 4.61
CA LEU A 80 14.35 1.89 5.32
C LEU A 80 14.70 3.33 4.90
N ALA A 81 14.94 4.19 5.87
CA ALA A 81 15.24 5.60 5.65
C ALA A 81 16.73 5.84 5.37
N ILE A 82 17.25 5.31 4.25
CA ILE A 82 18.69 5.35 3.90
C ILE A 82 19.27 6.77 3.91
N GLN A 83 18.46 7.77 3.57
CA GLN A 83 18.84 9.19 3.55
C GLN A 83 18.25 9.98 4.74
N GLY A 84 17.75 9.29 5.77
CA GLY A 84 16.92 9.90 6.81
C GLY A 84 15.57 10.37 6.26
N GLY A 85 15.00 11.39 6.90
CA GLY A 85 13.76 12.04 6.50
C GLY A 85 12.56 11.55 7.29
N ILE A 86 11.39 11.55 6.64
CA ILE A 86 10.10 11.28 7.28
C ILE A 86 9.58 9.91 6.82
N ALA A 87 9.27 9.02 7.76
CA ALA A 87 8.40 7.88 7.46
C ALA A 87 6.94 8.33 7.58
N LEU A 88 6.17 8.12 6.51
CA LEU A 88 4.75 8.46 6.47
C LEU A 88 3.92 7.19 6.63
N ASP A 89 3.39 6.95 7.83
CA ASP A 89 2.64 5.75 8.16
C ASP A 89 1.15 5.92 7.94
N PHE A 90 0.62 5.11 7.03
CA PHE A 90 -0.78 5.13 6.61
C PHE A 90 -1.75 4.41 7.55
N ARG A 91 -1.34 3.91 8.72
CA ARG A 91 -2.18 3.10 9.62
C ARG A 91 -3.51 3.75 10.00
N ASP A 92 -3.56 5.08 10.09
CA ASP A 92 -4.76 5.84 10.44
C ASP A 92 -5.66 6.14 9.23
N MET A 93 -5.18 5.84 8.02
CA MET A 93 -5.94 5.83 6.77
C MET A 93 -6.35 4.39 6.43
N ALA A 94 -7.20 3.76 7.25
CA ALA A 94 -7.55 2.34 7.16
C ALA A 94 -9.05 2.05 6.95
N GLN A 95 -9.81 2.98 6.36
CA GLN A 95 -11.26 2.84 6.17
C GLN A 95 -11.64 2.24 4.81
N VAL A 96 -12.76 1.50 4.80
CA VAL A 96 -13.52 1.20 3.58
C VAL A 96 -14.40 2.41 3.28
N LEU A 97 -14.22 3.00 2.10
CA LEU A 97 -14.91 4.23 1.68
C LEU A 97 -16.22 3.94 0.95
N GLU A 98 -16.25 2.89 0.13
CA GLU A 98 -17.42 2.50 -0.66
C GLU A 98 -17.34 1.03 -1.08
N VAL A 99 -18.45 0.30 -0.98
CA VAL A 99 -18.57 -1.07 -1.52
C VAL A 99 -19.68 -1.10 -2.57
N ASN A 100 -19.33 -1.43 -3.81
CA ASN A 100 -20.27 -1.56 -4.92
C ASN A 100 -20.47 -3.04 -5.24
N ASN A 101 -21.49 -3.65 -4.64
CA ASN A 101 -21.75 -5.08 -4.77
C ASN A 101 -22.06 -5.49 -6.22
N GLU A 102 -22.86 -4.71 -6.93
CA GLU A 102 -23.29 -5.00 -8.31
C GLU A 102 -22.11 -4.94 -9.30
N ASP A 103 -21.22 -3.96 -9.12
CA ASP A 103 -20.02 -3.81 -9.94
C ASP A 103 -18.87 -4.71 -9.50
N MET A 104 -18.99 -5.32 -8.32
CA MET A 104 -17.95 -6.09 -7.62
C MET A 104 -16.67 -5.27 -7.43
N THR A 105 -16.81 -4.05 -6.90
CA THR A 105 -15.67 -3.18 -6.60
C THR A 105 -15.73 -2.62 -5.19
N VAL A 106 -14.57 -2.23 -4.66
CA VAL A 106 -14.45 -1.57 -3.37
C VAL A 106 -13.45 -0.43 -3.44
N ARG A 107 -13.76 0.68 -2.76
CA ARG A 107 -12.87 1.82 -2.60
C ARG A 107 -12.40 1.88 -1.15
N VAL A 108 -11.10 1.97 -0.95
CA VAL A 108 -10.48 1.88 0.39
C VAL A 108 -9.32 2.84 0.52
N GLN A 109 -9.01 3.18 1.77
CA GLN A 109 -7.77 3.85 2.13
C GLN A 109 -6.58 2.87 2.20
N PRO A 110 -5.33 3.34 2.02
CA PRO A 110 -4.15 2.49 1.82
C PRO A 110 -3.71 1.69 3.05
N GLY A 111 -4.01 2.17 4.26
CA GLY A 111 -3.59 1.56 5.52
C GLY A 111 -4.37 0.31 5.89
N ILE A 112 -5.55 0.08 5.30
CA ILE A 112 -6.36 -1.10 5.62
C ILE A 112 -5.61 -2.37 5.21
N THR A 113 -5.64 -3.38 6.08
CA THR A 113 -5.01 -4.67 5.80
C THR A 113 -5.92 -5.57 4.97
N ARG A 114 -5.33 -6.55 4.28
CA ARG A 114 -6.05 -7.55 3.50
C ARG A 114 -7.11 -8.28 4.35
N GLU A 115 -6.74 -8.68 5.57
CA GLU A 115 -7.65 -9.39 6.47
C GLU A 115 -8.79 -8.49 6.96
N ALA A 116 -8.48 -7.24 7.33
CA ALA A 116 -9.50 -6.28 7.75
C ALA A 116 -10.51 -6.00 6.63
N LEU A 117 -10.06 -5.81 5.38
CA LEU A 117 -10.97 -5.64 4.24
C LEU A 117 -11.88 -6.86 4.08
N ASN A 118 -11.33 -8.07 4.11
CA ASN A 118 -12.14 -9.28 3.95
C ASN A 118 -13.10 -9.51 5.12
N GLN A 119 -12.75 -9.05 6.33
CA GLN A 119 -13.67 -9.06 7.47
C GLN A 119 -14.86 -8.11 7.26
N GLU A 120 -14.63 -6.90 6.72
CA GLU A 120 -15.69 -5.95 6.36
C GLU A 120 -16.61 -6.51 5.26
N LEU A 121 -16.04 -7.20 4.26
CA LEU A 121 -16.77 -7.76 3.13
C LEU A 121 -17.53 -9.05 3.45
N ARG A 122 -17.34 -9.66 4.63
CA ARG A 122 -17.84 -11.02 4.94
C ARG A 122 -19.34 -11.23 4.67
N ALA A 123 -20.15 -10.19 4.88
CA ALA A 123 -21.60 -10.25 4.76
C ALA A 123 -22.13 -9.96 3.34
N THR A 124 -21.27 -9.53 2.41
CA THR A 124 -21.68 -9.16 1.04
C THR A 124 -21.68 -10.35 0.09
N GLY A 125 -21.08 -11.48 0.48
CA GLY A 125 -20.79 -12.61 -0.41
C GLY A 125 -19.61 -12.36 -1.35
N LEU A 126 -18.90 -11.24 -1.19
CA LEU A 126 -17.71 -10.88 -1.94
C LEU A 126 -16.45 -10.97 -1.06
N PHE A 127 -15.28 -11.01 -1.70
CA PHE A 127 -13.98 -10.93 -1.05
C PHE A 127 -12.91 -10.35 -1.99
N PHE A 128 -11.82 -9.84 -1.41
CA PHE A 128 -10.62 -9.44 -2.12
C PHE A 128 -9.63 -10.63 -2.22
N PRO A 129 -9.19 -11.03 -3.44
CA PRO A 129 -8.62 -12.35 -3.64
C PRO A 129 -7.09 -12.46 -3.55
N VAL A 130 -6.36 -11.34 -3.60
CA VAL A 130 -4.88 -11.38 -3.62
C VAL A 130 -4.37 -11.67 -2.22
N ASP A 131 -3.62 -12.76 -2.05
CA ASP A 131 -3.05 -13.18 -0.77
C ASP A 131 -1.53 -13.34 -0.84
N PRO A 132 -0.73 -12.35 -0.40
CA PRO A 132 0.72 -12.41 -0.45
C PRO A 132 1.35 -13.25 0.67
N GLY A 133 0.56 -13.95 1.50
CA GLY A 133 1.05 -14.76 2.63
C GLY A 133 1.30 -13.96 3.91
N ALA A 134 1.57 -12.66 3.82
CA ALA A 134 1.60 -11.73 4.95
C ALA A 134 0.30 -10.91 5.05
N ASN A 135 -0.06 -10.45 6.25
CA ASN A 135 -1.16 -9.50 6.44
C ASN A 135 -0.70 -8.06 6.19
N ALA A 136 -0.42 -7.76 4.92
CA ALA A 136 0.05 -6.45 4.49
C ALA A 136 -1.10 -5.43 4.32
N SER A 137 -0.75 -4.14 4.36
CA SER A 137 -1.66 -3.06 3.98
C SER A 137 -1.89 -3.02 2.48
N LEU A 138 -3.08 -2.63 2.04
CA LEU A 138 -3.43 -2.64 0.61
C LEU A 138 -2.64 -1.61 -0.21
N GLY A 139 -2.30 -0.46 0.38
CA GLY A 139 -1.39 0.51 -0.23
C GLY A 139 0.02 -0.06 -0.43
N GLY A 140 0.54 -0.80 0.56
CA GLY A 140 1.82 -1.49 0.44
C GLY A 140 1.78 -2.57 -0.64
N MET A 141 0.72 -3.38 -0.66
CA MET A 141 0.51 -4.42 -1.68
C MET A 141 0.47 -3.82 -3.10
N ALA A 142 -0.21 -2.70 -3.31
CA ALA A 142 -0.25 -2.04 -4.61
C ALA A 142 1.11 -1.45 -4.98
N SER A 143 1.79 -0.82 -4.02
CA SER A 143 3.11 -0.22 -4.24
C SER A 143 4.17 -1.25 -4.61
N THR A 144 4.11 -2.47 -4.07
CA THR A 144 5.07 -3.55 -4.37
C THR A 144 4.60 -4.52 -5.45
N ARG A 145 3.42 -4.29 -6.03
CA ARG A 145 2.78 -5.21 -6.98
C ARG A 145 2.70 -6.64 -6.42
N ALA A 146 2.19 -6.76 -5.20
CA ALA A 146 2.14 -8.03 -4.47
C ALA A 146 1.47 -9.16 -5.27
N ARG A 147 2.00 -10.38 -5.07
CA ARG A 147 1.55 -11.63 -5.68
C ARG A 147 1.35 -12.67 -4.60
N GLY A 148 0.40 -13.58 -4.83
CA GLY A 148 0.07 -14.69 -3.94
C GLY A 148 -0.06 -16.03 -4.64
N THR A 149 -0.32 -17.07 -3.85
CA THR A 149 -0.71 -18.42 -4.32
C THR A 149 -2.00 -18.39 -5.15
N THR A 150 -2.88 -17.44 -4.85
CA THR A 150 -4.16 -17.22 -5.53
C THR A 150 -4.01 -16.53 -6.90
N ALA A 151 -2.81 -16.06 -7.25
CA ALA A 151 -2.58 -15.29 -8.47
C ALA A 151 -2.82 -16.07 -9.77
N VAL A 152 -2.71 -17.40 -9.73
CA VAL A 152 -3.04 -18.26 -10.88
C VAL A 152 -4.51 -18.11 -11.29
N ARG A 153 -5.40 -17.95 -10.31
CA ARG A 153 -6.85 -17.82 -10.55
C ARG A 153 -7.31 -16.37 -10.67
N TYR A 154 -6.76 -15.47 -9.85
CA TYR A 154 -7.27 -14.10 -9.68
C TYR A 154 -6.31 -13.00 -10.12
N GLY A 155 -5.11 -13.35 -10.59
CA GLY A 155 -4.09 -12.37 -10.94
C GLY A 155 -3.40 -11.73 -9.73
N THR A 156 -2.56 -10.74 -10.01
CA THR A 156 -1.75 -9.99 -9.04
C THR A 156 -2.42 -8.69 -8.62
N MET A 157 -1.79 -7.90 -7.75
CA MET A 157 -2.25 -6.53 -7.47
C MET A 157 -2.43 -5.69 -8.73
N ARG A 158 -1.58 -5.84 -9.75
CA ARG A 158 -1.73 -5.14 -11.03
C ARG A 158 -3.08 -5.45 -11.70
N ASP A 159 -3.55 -6.68 -11.58
CA ASP A 159 -4.78 -7.12 -12.26
C ASP A 159 -6.03 -6.72 -11.45
N ASN A 160 -5.88 -6.51 -10.15
CA ASN A 160 -6.96 -6.24 -9.21
C ASN A 160 -7.13 -4.76 -8.85
N VAL A 161 -6.11 -3.91 -9.03
CA VAL A 161 -6.21 -2.46 -8.89
C VAL A 161 -6.82 -1.85 -10.16
N MET A 162 -7.90 -1.09 -9.99
CA MET A 162 -8.62 -0.43 -11.10
C MET A 162 -8.31 1.07 -11.20
N ALA A 163 -8.22 1.72 -10.04
CA ALA A 163 -7.98 3.15 -9.94
C ALA A 163 -7.20 3.46 -8.66
N LEU A 164 -6.44 4.55 -8.69
CA LEU A 164 -5.69 5.05 -7.55
C LEU A 164 -5.90 6.56 -7.41
N GLU A 165 -5.96 7.03 -6.17
CA GLU A 165 -5.63 8.40 -5.82
C GLU A 165 -4.19 8.42 -5.27
N VAL A 166 -3.39 9.33 -5.79
CA VAL A 166 -1.96 9.41 -5.47
C VAL A 166 -1.55 10.86 -5.24
N VAL A 167 -0.75 11.07 -4.19
CA VAL A 167 -0.07 12.33 -3.92
C VAL A 167 1.35 12.27 -4.51
N LEU A 168 1.67 13.20 -5.39
CA LEU A 168 2.98 13.33 -6.02
C LEU A 168 3.99 14.01 -5.08
N ALA A 169 5.27 13.98 -5.46
CA ALA A 169 6.37 14.56 -4.69
C ALA A 169 6.16 16.06 -4.35
N ASP A 170 5.54 16.82 -5.24
CA ASP A 170 5.23 18.25 -5.06
C ASP A 170 3.91 18.52 -4.32
N GLY A 171 3.26 17.48 -3.81
CA GLY A 171 1.99 17.54 -3.12
C GLY A 171 0.75 17.54 -4.03
N ARG A 172 0.89 17.55 -5.35
CA ARG A 172 -0.29 17.46 -6.23
C ARG A 172 -1.00 16.12 -6.05
N ILE A 173 -2.32 16.17 -5.96
CA ILE A 173 -3.20 14.99 -5.93
C ILE A 173 -3.59 14.67 -7.36
N ILE A 174 -3.38 13.42 -7.78
CA ILE A 174 -3.83 12.90 -9.06
C ILE A 174 -4.75 11.70 -8.86
N ARG A 175 -5.68 11.51 -9.81
CA ARG A 175 -6.49 10.30 -9.91
C ARG A 175 -6.16 9.57 -11.21
N THR A 176 -5.99 8.25 -11.10
CA THR A 176 -5.67 7.39 -12.23
C THR A 176 -6.72 6.29 -12.37
N GLY A 177 -6.93 5.83 -13.60
CA GLY A 177 -7.91 4.78 -13.91
C GLY A 177 -9.35 5.20 -13.61
N SER A 178 -10.23 4.21 -13.51
CA SER A 178 -11.63 4.38 -13.11
C SER A 178 -12.22 3.03 -12.66
N GLY A 179 -13.45 3.04 -12.12
CA GLY A 179 -14.19 1.82 -11.84
C GLY A 179 -14.69 1.08 -13.09
N ALA A 180 -14.45 1.60 -14.30
CA ALA A 180 -14.88 0.95 -15.53
C ALA A 180 -14.03 -0.29 -15.82
N ARG A 181 -14.69 -1.43 -16.11
CA ARG A 181 -13.99 -2.68 -16.47
C ARG A 181 -13.15 -2.58 -17.74
N LYS A 182 -13.50 -1.66 -18.64
CA LYS A 182 -12.75 -1.37 -19.87
C LYS A 182 -12.67 0.13 -20.03
N SER A 183 -11.47 0.63 -20.27
CA SER A 183 -11.21 2.02 -20.62
C SER A 183 -10.07 2.06 -21.63
N SER A 184 -10.20 2.94 -22.62
CA SER A 184 -9.13 3.30 -23.57
C SER A 184 -8.89 4.81 -23.55
N ALA A 185 -9.26 5.48 -22.46
CA ALA A 185 -9.13 6.92 -22.31
C ALA A 185 -7.72 7.28 -21.86
N GLY A 186 -6.81 7.45 -22.82
CA GLY A 186 -5.44 7.89 -22.58
C GLY A 186 -4.50 6.79 -22.07
N TYR A 187 -3.43 7.20 -21.39
CA TYR A 187 -2.41 6.30 -20.87
C TYR A 187 -2.85 5.61 -19.58
N ASP A 188 -2.41 4.36 -19.41
CA ASP A 188 -2.63 3.59 -18.17
C ASP A 188 -1.59 4.00 -17.11
N LEU A 189 -1.82 5.15 -16.48
CA LEU A 189 -1.00 5.64 -15.37
C LEU A 189 -1.15 4.79 -14.11
N THR A 190 -2.27 4.07 -13.96
CA THR A 190 -2.46 3.14 -12.84
C THR A 190 -1.41 2.03 -12.89
N ALA A 191 -1.19 1.43 -14.07
CA ALA A 191 -0.18 0.39 -14.25
C ALA A 191 1.27 0.89 -14.05
N LEU A 192 1.52 2.19 -14.20
CA LEU A 192 2.82 2.81 -13.91
C LEU A 192 3.07 2.93 -12.39
N LEU A 193 2.03 3.24 -11.62
CA LEU A 193 2.11 3.47 -10.17
C LEU A 193 2.10 2.16 -9.37
N VAL A 194 1.40 1.13 -9.85
CA VAL A 194 1.41 -0.20 -9.22
C VAL A 194 2.79 -0.85 -9.42
N GLY A 195 3.48 -1.14 -8.33
CA GLY A 195 4.87 -1.61 -8.36
C GLY A 195 5.92 -0.50 -8.37
N SER A 196 5.52 0.76 -8.18
CA SER A 196 6.47 1.89 -8.10
C SER A 196 7.15 2.03 -6.74
N GLU A 197 6.74 1.24 -5.74
CA GLU A 197 7.35 1.18 -4.41
C GLU A 197 7.37 2.55 -3.69
N GLY A 198 6.40 3.42 -4.01
CA GLY A 198 6.30 4.77 -3.45
C GLY A 198 7.24 5.80 -4.08
N THR A 199 8.07 5.42 -5.05
CA THR A 199 9.08 6.30 -5.67
C THR A 199 8.48 7.33 -6.64
N LEU A 200 7.29 7.06 -7.19
CA LEU A 200 6.60 7.95 -8.12
C LEU A 200 5.47 8.76 -7.46
N GLY A 201 5.12 8.43 -6.21
CA GLY A 201 4.04 9.05 -5.46
C GLY A 201 3.49 8.13 -4.39
N LEU A 202 2.70 8.69 -3.48
CA LEU A 202 2.12 8.00 -2.34
C LEU A 202 0.64 7.73 -2.57
N ILE A 203 0.23 6.46 -2.51
CA ILE A 203 -1.15 6.03 -2.74
C ILE A 203 -2.00 6.39 -1.52
N THR A 204 -3.07 7.16 -1.71
CA THR A 204 -4.01 7.60 -0.64
C THR A 204 -5.41 6.99 -0.76
N GLU A 205 -5.73 6.39 -1.90
CA GLU A 205 -6.97 5.64 -2.13
C GLU A 205 -6.76 4.56 -3.19
N LEU A 206 -7.41 3.41 -3.02
CA LEU A 206 -7.43 2.32 -4.00
C LEU A 206 -8.87 1.95 -4.37
N THR A 207 -9.13 1.76 -5.66
CA THR A 207 -10.32 1.03 -6.13
C THR A 207 -9.90 -0.36 -6.58
N LEU A 208 -10.47 -1.39 -5.94
CA LEU A 208 -10.10 -2.79 -6.12
C LEU A 208 -11.27 -3.62 -6.68
N LYS A 209 -10.92 -4.62 -7.48
CA LYS A 209 -11.86 -5.67 -7.91
C LYS A 209 -12.13 -6.64 -6.77
N LEU A 210 -13.40 -7.00 -6.62
CA LEU A 210 -13.86 -8.06 -5.74
C LEU A 210 -14.22 -9.31 -6.54
N GLN A 211 -14.28 -10.43 -5.83
CA GLN A 211 -14.68 -11.74 -6.37
C GLN A 211 -15.79 -12.31 -5.49
N GLY A 212 -16.65 -13.15 -6.07
CA GLY A 212 -17.64 -13.91 -5.29
C GLY A 212 -16.94 -14.96 -4.43
N GLN A 213 -17.40 -15.11 -3.18
CA GLN A 213 -16.88 -16.15 -2.29
C GLN A 213 -17.13 -17.55 -2.90
N PRO A 214 -16.10 -18.42 -2.99
CA PRO A 214 -16.28 -19.77 -3.51
C PRO A 214 -17.26 -20.57 -2.66
N GLU A 215 -18.21 -21.26 -3.30
CA GLU A 215 -19.17 -22.15 -2.60
C GLU A 215 -18.48 -23.35 -1.94
N ALA A 216 -17.35 -23.79 -2.49
CA ALA A 216 -16.53 -24.87 -1.96
C ALA A 216 -15.04 -24.61 -2.23
N THR A 217 -14.20 -25.00 -1.26
CA THR A 217 -12.73 -24.99 -1.39
C THR A 217 -12.21 -26.36 -0.99
N ALA A 218 -11.32 -26.93 -1.81
CA ALA A 218 -10.65 -28.19 -1.53
C ALA A 218 -9.13 -28.02 -1.69
N ALA A 219 -8.35 -28.74 -0.87
CA ALA A 219 -6.90 -28.76 -0.95
C ALA A 219 -6.42 -30.23 -0.94
N ALA A 220 -5.39 -30.52 -1.73
CA ALA A 220 -4.75 -31.83 -1.80
C ALA A 220 -3.23 -31.67 -1.69
N THR A 221 -2.57 -32.66 -1.10
CA THR A 221 -1.09 -32.75 -1.07
C THR A 221 -0.69 -34.00 -1.84
N CYS A 222 0.15 -33.83 -2.86
CA CYS A 222 0.65 -34.91 -3.71
C CYS A 222 2.17 -35.01 -3.55
N ALA A 223 2.69 -36.22 -3.37
CA ALA A 223 4.12 -36.48 -3.31
C ALA A 223 4.57 -37.18 -4.61
N PHE A 224 5.74 -36.78 -5.11
CA PHE A 224 6.33 -37.31 -6.34
C PHE A 224 7.76 -37.77 -6.05
N GLY A 225 8.25 -38.76 -6.79
CA GLY A 225 9.61 -39.28 -6.63
C GLY A 225 10.67 -38.35 -7.21
N THR A 226 10.29 -37.53 -8.20
CA THR A 226 11.18 -36.57 -8.87
C THR A 226 10.45 -35.24 -9.17
N ILE A 227 11.23 -34.20 -9.47
CA ILE A 227 10.67 -32.90 -9.93
C ILE A 227 9.98 -33.06 -11.29
N ASP A 228 10.52 -33.87 -12.20
CA ASP A 228 9.96 -34.08 -13.54
C ASP A 228 8.54 -34.68 -13.48
N GLU A 229 8.32 -35.65 -12.59
CA GLU A 229 6.99 -36.23 -12.34
C GLU A 229 6.00 -35.16 -11.84
N ALA A 230 6.44 -34.23 -11.00
CA ALA A 230 5.60 -33.15 -10.48
C ALA A 230 5.21 -32.12 -11.56
N VAL A 231 6.02 -31.95 -12.61
CA VAL A 231 5.78 -30.99 -13.70
C VAL A 231 4.89 -31.57 -14.81
N GLN A 232 4.95 -32.89 -15.05
CA GLN A 232 4.19 -33.55 -16.12
C GLN A 232 2.73 -33.87 -15.76
N THR A 233 2.35 -33.72 -14.49
CA THR A 233 1.00 -34.00 -13.97
C THR A 233 0.12 -32.76 -14.05
#